data_AF-A0A4U8TAD2-F1
#
_entry.id   AF-A0A4U8TAD2-F1
#
_cell.length_a   1.000
_cell.length_b   1.000
_cell.length_c   1.000
_cell.angle_alpha   90.00
_cell.angle_beta   90.00
_cell.angle_gamma   90.00
#
_symmetry.space_group_name_H-M   'P 1'
#
loop_
_entity.id
_entity.type
_entity.pdbx_description
1 polymer ?
#
loop_
_entity_poly.entity_id
_entity_poly.type
_entity_poly.pdbx_seq_one_letter_code
_entity_poly.pdbx_strand_id
1 'polypeptide(L)'
;MGLVRFYQKFLSPLTMGACRYYPSCSMYALWLLQFENPLLAVFKIMYRILRCNQLFAGGIAYPLVRLKLKNIVFEPKSVKYWLVPSTNVNFLDIISPFDKTYTMRVYIIKSLF
;
A
#
# COMPACT_ATOMS: atom_id res chain seq x y z
N MET A 1 9.39 -23.77 19.75
CA MET A 1 9.26 -22.40 20.31
C MET A 1 10.60 -21.72 20.67
N GLY A 2 11.76 -22.34 20.46
CA GLY A 2 13.07 -21.73 20.76
C GLY A 2 13.61 -20.80 19.67
N LEU A 3 13.40 -21.13 18.39
CA LEU A 3 13.86 -20.31 17.26
C LEU A 3 13.24 -18.91 17.23
N VAL A 4 11.96 -18.81 17.56
CA VAL A 4 11.21 -17.54 17.50
C VAL A 4 11.71 -16.55 18.56
N ARG A 5 12.04 -17.03 19.77
CA ARG A 5 12.58 -16.18 20.84
C ARG A 5 14.04 -15.78 20.60
N PHE A 6 14.82 -16.64 19.96
CA PHE A 6 16.19 -16.31 19.54
C PHE A 6 16.19 -15.25 18.43
N TYR A 7 15.28 -15.39 17.45
CA TYR A 7 15.05 -14.42 16.39
C TYR A 7 14.58 -13.06 16.94
N GLN A 8 13.64 -13.06 17.89
CA GLN A 8 13.20 -11.85 18.59
C GLN A 8 14.34 -11.18 19.37
N LYS A 9 15.25 -11.94 20.00
CA LYS A 9 16.29 -11.38 20.87
C LYS A 9 17.55 -10.92 20.12
N PHE A 10 17.88 -11.51 18.97
CA PHE A 10 19.06 -11.16 18.17
C PHE A 10 18.77 -10.17 17.02
N LEU A 11 17.56 -10.13 16.43
CA LEU A 11 17.22 -9.10 15.43
C LEU A 11 16.61 -7.83 16.04
N SER A 12 15.96 -7.90 17.21
CA SER A 12 15.36 -6.72 17.85
C SER A 12 16.34 -5.59 18.22
N PRO A 13 17.64 -5.84 18.52
CA PRO A 13 18.60 -4.76 18.79
C PRO A 13 19.20 -4.13 17.51
N LEU A 14 19.14 -4.81 16.37
CA LEU A 14 19.56 -4.26 15.07
C LEU A 14 18.46 -3.44 14.38
N THR A 15 17.20 -3.63 14.78
CA THR A 15 16.05 -2.80 14.35
C THR A 15 15.77 -1.66 15.33
N MET A 16 16.81 -0.95 15.77
CA MET A 16 16.66 0.33 16.48
C MET A 16 16.37 1.49 15.50
N GLY A 17 15.63 1.20 14.42
CA GLY A 17 15.34 2.12 13.33
C GLY A 17 13.92 1.92 12.82
N ALA A 18 13.08 2.93 13.00
CA ALA A 18 11.81 3.05 12.29
C ALA A 18 12.03 2.72 10.79
N CYS A 19 11.10 1.97 10.16
CA CYS A 19 11.18 1.75 8.71
C CYS A 19 11.41 3.11 8.04
N ARG A 20 12.48 3.21 7.23
CA ARG A 20 12.98 4.48 6.69
C ARG A 20 11.98 5.12 5.70
N TYR A 21 10.99 4.35 5.28
CA TYR A 21 9.88 4.81 4.49
C TYR A 21 8.60 4.91 5.30
N TYR A 22 7.82 5.95 5.05
CA TYR A 22 6.44 6.08 5.51
C TYR A 22 5.48 5.78 4.35
N PRO A 23 4.42 4.97 4.53
CA PRO A 23 4.11 4.13 5.70
C PRO A 23 5.14 3.02 5.91
N SER A 24 5.09 2.37 7.08
CA SER A 24 6.02 1.28 7.40
C SER A 24 5.97 0.15 6.36
N CYS A 25 7.06 -0.59 6.26
CA CYS A 25 7.28 -1.64 5.28
C CYS A 25 6.20 -2.74 5.38
N SER A 26 5.74 -3.04 6.61
CA SER A 26 4.63 -3.96 6.88
C SER A 26 3.27 -3.40 6.49
N MET A 27 2.98 -2.12 6.78
CA MET A 27 1.75 -1.45 6.33
C MET A 27 1.68 -1.37 4.80
N TYR A 28 2.79 -1.02 4.16
CA TYR A 28 2.91 -1.01 2.70
C TYR A 28 2.59 -2.38 2.09
N ALA A 29 3.10 -3.45 2.70
CA ALA A 29 2.83 -4.81 2.26
C ALA A 29 1.35 -5.18 2.39
N LEU A 30 0.72 -4.87 3.53
CA LEU A 30 -0.72 -5.11 3.73
C LEU A 30 -1.58 -4.41 2.67
N TRP A 31 -1.29 -3.15 2.35
CA TRP A 31 -2.06 -2.41 1.35
C TRP A 31 -1.85 -2.98 -0.06
N LEU A 32 -0.62 -3.34 -0.43
CA LEU A 32 -0.37 -3.96 -1.73
C LEU A 32 -1.06 -5.30 -1.92
N LEU A 33 -1.03 -6.16 -0.90
CA LEU A 33 -1.69 -7.47 -0.95
C LEU A 33 -3.21 -7.36 -1.03
N GLN A 34 -3.81 -6.28 -0.49
CA GLN A 34 -5.24 -6.06 -0.51
C GLN A 34 -5.76 -5.50 -1.85
N PHE A 35 -4.96 -4.67 -2.53
CA PHE A 35 -5.43 -3.85 -3.66
C PHE A 35 -4.73 -4.16 -5.00
N GLU A 36 -3.62 -4.87 -5.00
CA GLU A 36 -2.88 -5.24 -6.22
C GLU A 36 -2.80 -6.76 -6.40
N ASN A 37 -2.48 -7.21 -7.61
CA ASN A 37 -2.27 -8.62 -7.90
C ASN A 37 -1.15 -9.20 -6.99
N PRO A 38 -1.33 -10.40 -6.41
CA PRO A 38 -0.43 -10.93 -5.39
C PRO A 38 1.02 -11.06 -5.86
N LEU A 39 1.25 -11.48 -7.11
CA LEU A 39 2.60 -11.63 -7.67
C LEU A 39 3.32 -10.26 -7.82
N LEU A 40 2.62 -9.25 -8.33
CA LEU A 40 3.15 -7.89 -8.47
C LEU A 40 3.37 -7.23 -7.10
N ALA A 41 2.46 -7.49 -6.16
CA ALA A 41 2.55 -7.02 -4.79
C ALA A 41 3.81 -7.57 -4.11
N VAL A 42 4.04 -8.89 -4.17
CA VAL A 42 5.24 -9.53 -3.58
C VAL A 42 6.52 -8.94 -4.15
N PHE A 43 6.61 -8.76 -5.47
CA PHE A 43 7.78 -8.15 -6.11
C PHE A 43 8.06 -6.73 -5.59
N LYS A 44 7.03 -5.87 -5.52
CA LYS A 44 7.15 -4.49 -5.00
C LYS A 44 7.52 -4.44 -3.51
N ILE A 45 6.96 -5.35 -2.72
CA ILE A 45 7.26 -5.48 -1.29
C ILE A 45 8.72 -5.86 -1.08
N MET A 46 9.18 -6.92 -1.75
CA MET A 46 10.57 -7.37 -1.66
C MET A 46 11.53 -6.27 -2.08
N TYR A 47 11.26 -5.61 -3.21
CA TYR A 47 12.06 -4.48 -3.67
C TYR A 47 12.14 -3.35 -2.65
N ARG A 48 11.04 -3.01 -1.96
CA ARG A 48 11.04 -1.99 -0.90
C ARG A 48 11.82 -2.44 0.34
N ILE A 49 11.69 -3.70 0.76
CA ILE A 49 12.41 -4.25 1.91
C ILE A 49 13.93 -4.19 1.65
N LEU A 50 14.37 -4.59 0.45
CA LEU A 50 15.78 -4.51 0.06
C LEU A 50 16.34 -3.09 0.11
N ARG A 51 15.52 -2.08 -0.25
CA ARG A 51 15.89 -0.65 -0.14
C ARG A 51 15.71 -0.06 1.25
N CYS A 52 15.08 -0.76 2.18
CA CYS A 52 14.86 -0.26 3.54
C CYS A 52 16.09 -0.51 4.42
N ASN A 53 17.18 0.16 4.08
CA ASN A 53 18.43 0.16 4.85
C ASN A 53 19.04 1.58 4.87
N GLN A 54 20.09 1.78 5.67
CA GLN A 54 20.73 3.08 5.91
C GLN A 54 21.39 3.70 4.66
N LEU A 55 21.65 2.91 3.61
CA LEU A 55 22.27 3.38 2.36
C LEU A 55 21.30 4.22 1.51
N PHE A 56 20.02 4.24 1.85
CA PHE A 56 18.99 5.00 1.13
C PHE A 56 18.38 6.09 2.02
N ALA A 57 18.11 7.25 1.43
CA ALA A 57 17.61 8.43 2.16
C ALA A 57 16.24 8.19 2.85
N GLY A 58 15.42 7.26 2.36
CA GLY A 58 14.06 7.03 2.85
C GLY A 58 13.07 8.08 2.35
N GLY A 59 11.92 8.17 3.02
CA GLY A 59 10.92 9.21 2.77
C GLY A 59 9.48 8.71 2.68
N ILE A 60 8.57 9.60 2.29
CA ILE A 60 7.15 9.30 2.11
C ILE A 60 6.98 8.57 0.78
N ALA A 61 6.63 7.29 0.84
CA ALA A 61 6.43 6.43 -0.30
C ALA A 61 5.15 5.60 -0.11
N TYR A 62 4.01 6.17 -0.50
CA TYR A 62 2.74 5.46 -0.52
C TYR A 62 2.71 4.39 -1.62
N PRO A 63 1.96 3.28 -1.44
CA PRO A 63 1.79 2.30 -2.50
C PRO A 63 0.95 2.86 -3.63
N LEU A 64 1.41 2.52 -4.83
CA LEU A 64 0.75 2.80 -6.09
C LEU A 64 0.11 1.50 -6.57
N VAL A 65 -1.22 1.48 -6.55
CA VAL A 65 -2.02 0.32 -6.96
C VAL A 65 -2.78 0.64 -8.24
N ARG A 66 -3.05 -0.40 -9.04
CA ARG A 66 -3.89 -0.30 -10.23
C ARG A 66 -5.25 -0.91 -9.92
N LEU A 67 -6.27 -0.07 -9.85
CA LEU A 67 -7.63 -0.48 -9.56
C LEU A 67 -8.48 -0.41 -10.81
N LYS A 68 -9.39 -1.39 -10.95
CA LYS A 68 -10.51 -1.36 -11.88
C LYS A 68 -11.75 -0.99 -11.08
N LEU A 69 -12.28 0.22 -11.28
CA LEU A 69 -13.56 0.56 -10.68
C LEU A 69 -14.66 -0.25 -11.37
N LYS A 70 -15.51 -0.87 -10.55
CA LYS A 70 -16.79 -1.43 -10.97
C LYS A 70 -17.85 -0.65 -10.24
N ASN A 71 -18.93 -0.29 -10.94
CA ASN A 71 -20.08 0.31 -10.29
C ASN A 71 -20.81 -0.78 -9.51
N ILE A 72 -20.64 -0.77 -8.18
CA ILE A 72 -21.37 -1.65 -7.27
C ILE A 72 -22.07 -0.73 -6.28
N VAL A 73 -23.40 -0.78 -6.26
CA VAL A 73 -24.21 -0.05 -5.29
C VAL A 73 -24.15 -0.82 -3.97
N PHE A 74 -23.49 -0.27 -2.96
CA PHE A 74 -23.39 -0.85 -1.63
C PHE A 74 -23.63 0.22 -0.57
N GLU A 75 -24.28 -0.16 0.54
CA GLU A 75 -24.51 0.75 1.66
C GLU A 75 -23.20 0.96 2.45
N PRO A 76 -22.67 2.20 2.57
CA PRO A 76 -21.35 2.42 3.13
C PRO A 76 -21.33 2.14 4.65
N LYS A 77 -20.62 1.08 5.06
CA LYS A 77 -20.54 0.68 6.47
C LYS A 77 -19.45 1.42 7.27
N SER A 78 -18.28 1.67 6.68
CA SER A 78 -17.16 2.40 7.30
C SER A 78 -16.06 2.75 6.29
N VAL A 79 -15.50 3.97 6.32
CA VAL A 79 -14.39 4.38 5.45
C VAL A 79 -13.04 3.99 6.08
N LYS A 80 -12.30 3.05 5.47
CA LYS A 80 -10.98 2.60 5.96
C LYS A 80 -9.80 3.30 5.28
N TYR A 81 -9.95 3.61 4.00
CA TYR A 81 -8.88 4.12 3.15
C TYR A 81 -9.41 5.22 2.23
N TRP A 82 -8.57 6.21 1.97
CA TRP A 82 -8.75 7.20 0.93
C TRP A 82 -7.92 6.84 -0.30
N LEU A 83 -8.57 6.95 -1.46
CA LEU A 83 -8.02 6.59 -2.75
C LEU A 83 -7.86 7.86 -3.57
N VAL A 84 -6.61 8.26 -3.85
CA VAL A 84 -6.31 9.46 -4.63
C VAL A 84 -5.80 9.07 -6.01
N PRO A 85 -6.50 9.43 -7.11
CA PRO A 85 -6.05 9.13 -8.46
C PRO A 85 -4.79 9.93 -8.79
N SER A 86 -3.82 9.28 -9.41
CA SER A 86 -2.56 9.89 -9.86
C SER A 86 -2.60 10.36 -11.32
N THR A 87 -3.64 10.00 -12.06
CA THR A 87 -3.82 10.32 -13.48
C THR A 87 -4.91 11.39 -13.62
N ASN A 88 -4.73 12.34 -14.56
CA ASN A 88 -5.78 13.28 -14.96
C ASN A 88 -6.92 12.50 -15.62
N VAL A 89 -7.86 12.02 -14.80
CA VAL A 89 -9.16 11.53 -15.25
C VAL A 89 -10.13 12.70 -15.15
N ASN A 90 -10.93 12.93 -16.19
CA ASN A 90 -11.98 13.93 -16.10
C ASN A 90 -12.96 13.47 -15.01
N PHE A 91 -13.32 14.35 -14.09
CA PHE A 91 -14.26 14.04 -13.01
C PHE A 91 -15.58 13.44 -13.54
N LEU A 92 -16.00 13.88 -14.73
CA LEU A 92 -17.17 13.39 -15.45
C LEU A 92 -17.07 11.90 -15.85
N ASP A 93 -15.87 11.36 -16.09
CA ASP A 93 -15.68 9.94 -16.38
C ASP A 93 -15.94 9.06 -15.15
N ILE A 94 -15.74 9.58 -13.94
CA ILE A 94 -15.94 8.86 -12.67
C ILE A 94 -17.43 8.73 -12.33
N ILE A 95 -18.25 9.72 -12.69
CA ILE A 95 -19.69 9.76 -12.39
C ILE A 95 -20.52 9.09 -13.48
N SER A 96 -19.93 8.86 -14.67
CA SER A 96 -20.71 8.34 -15.79
C SER A 96 -21.30 6.95 -15.46
N PRO A 97 -22.62 6.75 -15.64
CA PRO A 97 -23.32 5.50 -15.29
C PRO A 97 -22.97 4.33 -16.21
N PHE A 98 -22.08 4.54 -17.18
CA PHE A 98 -21.62 3.52 -18.11
C PHE A 98 -20.55 2.66 -17.46
N ASP A 99 -20.69 1.33 -17.57
CA ASP A 99 -19.74 0.28 -17.13
C ASP A 99 -18.38 0.37 -17.86
N LYS A 100 -17.66 1.46 -17.66
CA LYS A 100 -16.29 1.62 -18.17
C LYS A 100 -15.31 1.12 -17.12
N THR A 101 -14.51 0.13 -17.51
CA THR A 101 -13.41 -0.36 -16.67
C THR A 101 -12.22 0.59 -16.78
N TYR A 102 -12.09 1.50 -15.83
CA TYR A 102 -10.93 2.39 -15.76
C TYR A 102 -9.78 1.72 -15.01
N THR A 103 -8.60 1.65 -15.63
CA THR A 103 -7.37 1.27 -14.93
C THR A 103 -6.65 2.54 -14.50
N MET A 104 -6.74 2.89 -13.22
CA MET A 104 -6.07 4.08 -12.69
C MET A 104 -5.01 3.72 -11.66
N ARG A 105 -3.96 4.55 -11.60
CA ARG A 105 -2.95 4.48 -10.55
C ARG A 105 -3.44 5.29 -9.37
N VAL A 106 -3.54 4.65 -8.22
CA VAL A 106 -4.15 5.25 -7.03
C VAL A 106 -3.19 5.15 -5.86
N TYR A 107 -3.11 6.23 -5.10
CA TYR A 107 -2.45 6.26 -3.79
C TYR A 107 -3.45 5.91 -2.70
N ILE A 108 -3.04 5.03 -1.79
CA ILE A 108 -3.83 4.65 -0.62
C ILE A 108 -3.31 5.47 0.56
N ILE A 109 -4.19 6.26 1.17
CA ILE A 109 -3.93 7.02 2.38
C ILE A 109 -4.83 6.46 3.49
N LYS A 110 -4.25 6.07 4.62
CA LYS A 110 -5.02 5.63 5.79
C LYS A 110 -5.38 6.86 6.63
N SER A 111 -6.66 6.96 6.98
CA SER A 111 -7.12 7.93 7.98
C SER A 111 -6.59 7.52 9.36
N LEU A 112 -5.83 8.41 9.99
CA LEU A 112 -5.56 8.39 11.43
C LEU A 112 -6.79 9.04 12.11
N PHE A 113 -7.77 8.23 12.48
CA PHE A 113 -8.65 8.52 13.62
C PHE A 113 -8.30 7.51 14.71
#